data_AF-A0A955V8F3-F1
#
_entry.id   AF-A0A955V8F3-F1
#
_cell.length_a   1.000
_cell.length_b   1.000
_cell.length_c   1.000
_cell.angle_alpha   90.00
_cell.angle_beta   90.00
_cell.angle_gamma   90.00
#
_symmetry.space_group_name_H-M   'P 1'
#
loop_
_entity.id
_entity.type
_entity.pdbx_description
1 polymer ?
#
loop_
_entity_poly.entity_id
_entity_poly.type
_entity_poly.pdbx_seq_one_letter_code
_entity_poly.pdbx_strand_id
1 'polypeptide(L)'
;MTLKELMLLANRETAGVDEPCAPAVDPSLVDLEGNPTDLTGGESARLRRYVMHEIDTAFDGVPPPDVDHRTLYQAQGCDHGEDYDQSRDHLGRWQDLPESHLKDCPSAMSWLDAQGLRYYLPAVMTGRLRHELEVDAHWEPGRRRRPAREYPSVYDNLLDWTLRPGRYDRRRASTASRMRLLTPRQRLAIAHFVEVSASSEQVDIVEAWERVVAFDARDGTRDDAEDFAWFDVFWPPQARPSSSAVRALIDSAFVPGESCSSGPLHSAAGADFRERMRVAMLRHLEELDADPSPLPREPGTLEKILDVGSWRGSVEADHRRLDGLTQPQRAAVLSYLQRCSSDGDIIEAWGRAVVTSDDWFEALRGSGRRSPS
;
A
#
# COMPACT_ATOMS: atom_id res chain seq x y z
N MET A 1 -23.68 3.29 -1.51
CA MET A 1 -24.35 2.22 -2.27
C MET A 1 -23.30 1.15 -2.44
N THR A 2 -23.45 -0.02 -1.82
CA THR A 2 -22.47 -1.12 -1.91
C THR A 2 -22.54 -1.77 -3.29
N LEU A 3 -21.50 -2.50 -3.74
CA LEU A 3 -21.54 -3.26 -5.00
C LEU A 3 -22.71 -4.25 -5.00
N LYS A 4 -23.02 -4.83 -3.83
CA LYS A 4 -24.20 -5.69 -3.64
C LYS A 4 -25.51 -4.93 -3.88
N GLU A 5 -25.63 -3.69 -3.40
CA GLU A 5 -26.78 -2.82 -3.67
C GLU A 5 -26.86 -2.39 -5.14
N LEU A 6 -25.73 -2.10 -5.79
CA LEU A 6 -25.66 -1.78 -7.22
C LEU A 6 -26.08 -2.96 -8.09
N MET A 7 -25.63 -4.18 -7.77
CA MET A 7 -26.11 -5.40 -8.43
C MET A 7 -27.62 -5.57 -8.27
N LEU A 8 -28.14 -5.38 -7.05
CA LEU A 8 -29.58 -5.47 -6.79
C LEU A 8 -30.39 -4.40 -7.54
N LEU A 9 -29.81 -3.23 -7.81
CA LEU A 9 -30.43 -2.16 -8.60
C LEU A 9 -30.34 -2.41 -10.11
N ALA A 10 -29.19 -2.84 -10.62
CA ALA A 10 -29.02 -3.22 -12.03
C ALA A 10 -29.98 -4.36 -12.44
N ASN A 11 -30.28 -5.28 -11.52
CA ASN A 11 -31.29 -6.33 -11.71
C ASN A 11 -32.73 -5.80 -11.80
N ARG A 12 -33.03 -4.66 -11.13
CA ARG A 12 -34.36 -4.06 -11.17
C ARG A 12 -34.60 -3.27 -12.44
N GLU A 13 -33.58 -2.63 -12.99
CA GLU A 13 -33.69 -1.83 -14.23
C GLU A 13 -33.69 -2.70 -15.49
N THR A 14 -32.97 -3.82 -15.49
CA THR A 14 -32.97 -4.78 -16.62
C THR A 14 -34.24 -5.62 -16.73
N ALA A 15 -35.13 -5.60 -15.73
CA ALA A 15 -36.40 -6.32 -15.75
C ALA A 15 -37.49 -5.69 -16.66
N GLY A 16 -37.19 -4.60 -17.38
CA GLY A 16 -38.19 -3.87 -18.18
C GLY A 16 -37.74 -3.28 -19.51
N VAL A 17 -36.52 -3.53 -19.99
CA VAL A 17 -35.99 -2.94 -21.24
C VAL A 17 -35.39 -4.03 -22.13
N ASP A 18 -35.92 -4.16 -23.36
CA ASP A 18 -35.42 -5.06 -24.43
C ASP A 18 -34.08 -4.53 -25.03
N GLU A 19 -33.06 -4.34 -24.20
CA GLU A 19 -31.68 -4.08 -24.66
C GLU A 19 -30.80 -5.33 -24.46
N PRO A 20 -29.86 -5.61 -25.38
CA PRO A 20 -29.09 -6.85 -25.35
C PRO A 20 -28.03 -6.87 -24.23
N CYS A 21 -28.31 -7.69 -23.22
CA CYS A 21 -27.40 -8.53 -22.43
C CYS A 21 -26.30 -7.87 -21.57
N ALA A 22 -26.70 -7.36 -20.41
CA ALA A 22 -25.99 -7.69 -19.16
C ALA A 22 -26.73 -8.89 -18.50
N PRO A 23 -26.04 -9.89 -17.92
CA PRO A 23 -26.70 -11.05 -17.34
C PRO A 23 -27.49 -10.65 -16.09
N ALA A 24 -28.83 -10.79 -16.14
CA ALA A 24 -29.72 -10.55 -15.00
C ALA A 24 -29.37 -11.45 -13.80
N VAL A 25 -29.30 -10.86 -12.60
CA VAL A 25 -29.07 -11.55 -11.33
C VAL A 25 -30.38 -11.59 -10.50
N ASP A 26 -30.58 -12.69 -9.75
CA ASP A 26 -31.80 -12.98 -9.01
C ASP A 26 -31.90 -12.11 -7.73
N PRO A 27 -33.00 -11.36 -7.50
CA PRO A 27 -33.17 -10.50 -6.33
C PRO A 27 -33.42 -11.23 -4.99
N SER A 28 -33.43 -12.56 -4.93
CA SER A 28 -33.67 -13.32 -3.67
C SER A 28 -32.46 -13.45 -2.72
N LEU A 29 -31.46 -12.56 -2.80
CA LEU A 29 -30.08 -12.80 -2.32
C LEU A 29 -29.60 -11.98 -1.10
N VAL A 30 -30.48 -11.82 -0.11
CA VAL A 30 -30.09 -11.37 1.22
C VAL A 30 -30.68 -12.37 2.22
N ASP A 31 -29.85 -12.96 3.08
CA ASP A 31 -30.40 -13.61 4.26
C ASP A 31 -31.07 -12.54 5.13
N LEU A 32 -32.03 -12.94 5.96
CA LEU A 32 -32.79 -12.01 6.80
C LEU A 32 -31.92 -11.31 7.86
N GLU A 33 -30.63 -11.64 7.96
CA GLU A 33 -29.74 -11.25 9.04
C GLU A 33 -28.59 -10.33 8.59
N GLY A 34 -28.39 -10.12 7.28
CA GLY A 34 -27.36 -9.21 6.77
C GLY A 34 -25.93 -9.72 6.95
N ASN A 35 -25.75 -11.02 7.18
CA ASN A 35 -24.42 -11.62 7.24
C ASN A 35 -23.88 -11.88 5.82
N PRO A 36 -22.56 -11.79 5.60
CA PRO A 36 -21.96 -12.17 4.33
C PRO A 36 -22.10 -13.69 4.15
N THR A 37 -23.18 -14.11 3.48
CA THR A 37 -23.32 -15.47 2.99
C THR A 37 -22.16 -15.77 2.06
N ASP A 38 -21.49 -16.91 2.27
CA ASP A 38 -20.52 -17.49 1.35
C ASP A 38 -21.19 -17.54 -0.02
N LEU A 39 -20.81 -16.63 -0.93
CA LEU A 39 -21.39 -16.57 -2.27
C LEU A 39 -21.18 -17.95 -2.89
N THR A 40 -22.25 -18.55 -3.40
CA THR A 40 -22.11 -19.79 -4.14
C THR A 40 -21.09 -19.58 -5.27
N GLY A 41 -20.35 -20.63 -5.66
CA GLY A 41 -19.34 -20.49 -6.73
C GLY A 41 -19.90 -19.86 -8.03
N GLY A 42 -21.20 -20.03 -8.29
CA GLY A 42 -21.88 -19.38 -9.41
C GLY A 42 -22.06 -17.86 -9.26
N GLU A 43 -22.34 -17.35 -8.06
CA GLU A 43 -22.53 -15.92 -7.79
C GLU A 43 -21.22 -15.16 -7.84
N SER A 44 -20.17 -15.70 -7.22
CA SER A 44 -18.83 -15.12 -7.27
C SER A 44 -18.35 -15.02 -8.73
N ALA A 45 -18.61 -16.05 -9.55
CA ALA A 45 -18.29 -16.01 -10.97
C ALA A 45 -19.08 -14.96 -11.77
N ARG A 46 -20.36 -14.72 -11.44
CA ARG A 46 -21.15 -13.65 -12.08
C ARG A 46 -20.63 -12.27 -11.71
N LEU A 47 -20.32 -12.06 -10.43
CA LEU A 47 -19.79 -10.80 -9.94
C LEU A 47 -18.45 -10.45 -10.60
N ARG A 48 -17.52 -11.40 -10.70
CA ARG A 48 -16.26 -11.17 -11.42
C ARG A 48 -16.45 -10.76 -12.88
N ARG A 49 -17.40 -11.40 -13.60
CA ARG A 49 -17.71 -11.03 -14.99
C ARG A 49 -18.31 -9.62 -15.09
N TYR A 50 -19.18 -9.25 -14.16
CA TYR A 50 -19.71 -7.89 -14.08
C TYR A 50 -18.58 -6.86 -13.88
N VAL A 51 -17.69 -7.11 -12.92
CA VAL A 51 -16.56 -6.20 -12.68
C VAL A 51 -15.61 -6.13 -13.87
N MET A 52 -15.35 -7.24 -14.57
CA MET A 52 -14.59 -7.21 -15.83
C MET A 52 -15.21 -6.28 -16.87
N HIS A 53 -16.54 -6.33 -17.04
CA HIS A 53 -17.26 -5.45 -17.96
C HIS A 53 -17.19 -3.97 -17.55
N GLU A 54 -17.29 -3.68 -16.24
CA GLU A 54 -17.12 -2.33 -15.71
C GLU A 54 -15.71 -1.79 -15.98
N ILE A 55 -14.68 -2.62 -15.82
CA ILE A 55 -13.30 -2.26 -16.16
C ILE A 55 -13.17 -1.99 -17.66
N ASP A 56 -13.68 -2.89 -18.52
CA ASP A 56 -13.66 -2.72 -19.98
C ASP A 56 -14.26 -1.38 -20.38
N THR A 57 -15.41 -1.03 -19.82
CA THR A 57 -16.12 0.21 -20.15
C THR A 57 -15.44 1.45 -19.58
N ALA A 58 -14.94 1.40 -18.34
CA ALA A 58 -14.29 2.54 -17.68
C ALA A 58 -12.93 2.90 -18.30
N PHE A 59 -12.24 1.93 -18.89
CA PHE A 59 -10.94 2.10 -19.51
C PHE A 59 -10.98 2.02 -21.04
N ASP A 60 -12.16 2.02 -21.67
CA ASP A 60 -12.25 2.02 -23.13
C ASP A 60 -11.61 3.29 -23.73
N GLY A 61 -10.93 3.13 -24.86
CA GLY A 61 -10.23 4.21 -25.55
C GLY A 61 -8.98 4.76 -24.86
N VAL A 62 -8.51 4.18 -23.73
CA VAL A 62 -7.21 4.56 -23.15
C VAL A 62 -6.09 4.23 -24.14
N PRO A 63 -5.32 5.23 -24.61
CA PRO A 63 -4.30 4.99 -25.64
C PRO A 63 -3.08 4.25 -25.04
N PRO A 64 -2.36 3.46 -25.86
CA PRO A 64 -1.08 2.89 -25.45
C PRO A 64 -0.09 4.00 -25.06
N PRO A 65 0.89 3.71 -24.19
CA PRO A 65 1.96 4.64 -23.88
C PRO A 65 2.71 5.02 -25.17
N ASP A 66 2.99 6.31 -25.35
CA ASP A 66 3.82 6.78 -26.46
C ASP A 66 5.32 6.71 -26.09
N VAL A 67 6.17 7.35 -26.89
CA VAL A 67 7.62 7.35 -26.71
C VAL A 67 8.08 8.05 -25.42
N ASP A 68 7.27 8.97 -24.89
CA ASP A 68 7.60 9.73 -23.67
C ASP A 68 7.11 9.02 -22.41
N HIS A 69 6.35 7.93 -22.58
CA HIS A 69 5.73 7.20 -21.50
C HIS A 69 6.32 5.80 -21.32
N ARG A 70 6.46 5.41 -20.05
CA ARG A 70 7.10 4.14 -19.71
C ARG A 70 6.19 2.95 -20.03
N THR A 71 6.71 2.02 -20.82
CA THR A 71 6.03 0.76 -21.16
C THR A 71 6.32 -0.36 -20.16
N LEU A 72 5.64 -1.50 -20.33
CA LEU A 72 5.71 -2.61 -19.37
C LEU A 72 7.13 -3.21 -19.26
N TYR A 73 7.79 -3.48 -20.39
CA TYR A 73 9.16 -4.01 -20.39
C TYR A 73 10.18 -2.98 -19.90
N GLN A 74 10.03 -1.71 -20.28
CA GLN A 74 10.88 -0.63 -19.76
C GLN A 74 10.77 -0.51 -18.23
N ALA A 75 9.55 -0.63 -17.70
CA ALA A 75 9.31 -0.62 -16.26
C ALA A 75 9.90 -1.85 -15.55
N GLN A 76 9.84 -3.03 -16.16
CA GLN A 76 10.53 -4.22 -15.66
C GLN A 76 12.05 -4.04 -15.65
N GLY A 77 12.62 -3.44 -16.71
CA GLY A 77 14.05 -3.13 -16.80
C GLY A 77 14.51 -2.19 -15.71
N CYS A 78 13.74 -1.14 -15.41
CA CYS A 78 14.04 -0.21 -14.31
C CYS A 78 14.19 -0.93 -12.95
N ASP A 79 13.40 -1.97 -12.70
CA ASP A 79 13.50 -2.79 -11.48
C ASP A 79 14.81 -3.60 -11.42
N HIS A 80 15.30 -4.04 -12.58
CA HIS A 80 16.51 -4.84 -12.73
C HIS A 80 17.78 -4.02 -13.02
N GLY A 81 17.67 -2.71 -13.23
CA GLY A 81 18.78 -1.87 -13.70
C GLY A 81 19.16 -2.12 -15.17
N GLU A 82 18.20 -2.56 -15.97
CA GLU A 82 18.35 -2.85 -17.41
C GLU A 82 17.60 -1.80 -18.25
N ASP A 83 18.19 -1.42 -19.38
CA ASP A 83 17.56 -0.53 -20.37
C ASP A 83 16.93 -1.38 -21.49
N TYR A 84 15.59 -1.44 -21.51
CA TYR A 84 14.83 -2.05 -22.61
C TYR A 84 14.34 -0.98 -23.59
N ASP A 85 14.35 -1.31 -24.88
CA ASP A 85 13.64 -0.52 -25.90
C ASP A 85 12.16 -0.93 -25.98
N GLN A 86 11.39 -0.24 -26.84
CA GLN A 86 9.96 -0.53 -27.02
C GLN A 86 9.67 -1.61 -28.07
N SER A 87 10.68 -2.36 -28.53
CA SER A 87 10.51 -3.32 -29.65
C SER A 87 9.60 -4.51 -29.32
N ARG A 88 9.43 -4.81 -28.03
CA ARG A 88 8.59 -5.90 -27.50
C ARG A 88 7.21 -5.41 -27.04
N ASP A 89 6.95 -4.11 -27.09
CA ASP A 89 5.74 -3.56 -26.52
C ASP A 89 4.52 -3.80 -27.39
N HIS A 90 3.37 -3.93 -26.72
CA HIS A 90 2.08 -4.06 -27.39
C HIS A 90 1.53 -2.67 -27.73
N LEU A 91 1.35 -2.41 -29.02
CA LEU A 91 0.91 -1.11 -29.56
C LEU A 91 -0.62 -1.02 -29.79
N GLY A 92 -1.37 -2.05 -29.40
CA GLY A 92 -2.81 -2.14 -29.63
C GLY A 92 -3.67 -1.54 -28.53
N ARG A 93 -4.91 -2.02 -28.42
CA ARG A 93 -5.77 -1.73 -27.27
C ARG A 93 -5.29 -2.55 -26.08
N TRP A 94 -5.45 -2.04 -24.86
CA TRP A 94 -5.07 -2.79 -23.66
C TRP A 94 -5.85 -4.11 -23.52
N GLN A 95 -7.08 -4.18 -24.05
CA GLN A 95 -7.88 -5.42 -24.07
C GLN A 95 -7.21 -6.54 -24.85
N ASP A 96 -6.39 -6.19 -25.85
CA ASP A 96 -5.68 -7.11 -26.72
C ASP A 96 -4.25 -7.41 -26.22
N LEU A 97 -3.87 -6.91 -25.04
CA LEU A 97 -2.54 -7.11 -24.48
C LEU A 97 -2.29 -8.61 -24.22
N PRO A 98 -1.23 -9.21 -24.80
CA PRO A 98 -0.93 -10.62 -24.56
C PRO A 98 -0.66 -10.88 -23.07
N GLU A 99 -1.28 -11.92 -22.53
CA GLU A 99 -1.12 -12.28 -21.12
C GLU A 99 0.35 -12.62 -20.78
N SER A 100 1.12 -13.14 -21.74
CA SER A 100 2.55 -13.39 -21.59
C SER A 100 3.33 -12.11 -21.23
N HIS A 101 2.93 -10.94 -21.71
CA HIS A 101 3.60 -9.68 -21.36
C HIS A 101 3.46 -9.37 -19.87
N LEU A 102 2.27 -9.61 -19.31
CA LEU A 102 2.02 -9.43 -17.88
C LEU A 102 2.82 -10.42 -17.04
N LYS A 103 2.98 -11.67 -17.52
CA LYS A 103 3.78 -12.72 -16.86
C LYS A 103 5.26 -12.42 -16.88
N ASP A 104 5.76 -11.91 -18.00
CA ASP A 104 7.18 -11.59 -18.18
C ASP A 104 7.60 -10.35 -17.35
N CYS A 105 6.64 -9.53 -16.91
CA CYS A 105 6.90 -8.26 -16.24
C CYS A 105 6.20 -8.12 -14.87
N PRO A 106 6.45 -9.03 -13.90
CA PRO A 106 5.72 -9.06 -12.64
C PRO A 106 6.00 -7.87 -11.70
N SER A 107 7.13 -7.19 -11.86
CA SER A 107 7.53 -6.03 -11.03
C SER A 107 7.18 -4.69 -11.67
N ALA A 108 6.86 -4.67 -12.96
CA ALA A 108 6.74 -3.46 -13.76
C ALA A 108 5.73 -2.44 -13.19
N MET A 109 4.63 -2.91 -12.60
CA MET A 109 3.55 -2.02 -12.15
C MET A 109 4.04 -0.89 -11.25
N SER A 110 4.94 -1.18 -10.30
CA SER A 110 5.48 -0.18 -9.36
C SER A 110 6.28 0.95 -10.03
N TRP A 111 6.77 0.71 -11.24
CA TRP A 111 7.67 1.58 -11.98
C TRP A 111 7.02 2.34 -13.13
N LEU A 112 5.78 2.00 -13.50
CA LEU A 112 5.04 2.74 -14.53
C LEU A 112 4.80 4.19 -14.12
N ASP A 113 4.80 5.10 -15.10
CA ASP A 113 4.33 6.47 -14.90
C ASP A 113 2.79 6.53 -14.90
N ALA A 114 2.22 7.74 -14.96
CA ALA A 114 0.77 7.91 -14.94
C ALA A 114 0.05 7.32 -16.17
N GLN A 115 0.64 7.48 -17.35
CA GLN A 115 0.04 7.01 -18.60
C GLN A 115 0.20 5.50 -18.74
N GLY A 116 1.41 5.00 -18.48
CA GLY A 116 1.71 3.58 -18.41
C GLY A 116 0.80 2.87 -17.42
N LEU A 117 0.65 3.41 -16.19
CA LEU A 117 -0.25 2.81 -15.20
C LEU A 117 -1.69 2.78 -15.74
N ARG A 118 -2.21 3.89 -16.26
CA ARG A 118 -3.59 3.98 -16.76
C ARG A 118 -3.88 2.97 -17.87
N TYR A 119 -2.91 2.69 -18.74
CA TYR A 119 -3.04 1.71 -19.82
C TYR A 119 -2.93 0.25 -19.36
N TYR A 120 -1.93 -0.10 -18.55
CA TYR A 120 -1.69 -1.50 -18.15
C TYR A 120 -2.54 -1.96 -16.98
N LEU A 121 -2.98 -1.06 -16.09
CA LEU A 121 -3.82 -1.38 -14.93
C LEU A 121 -5.08 -2.20 -15.28
N PRO A 122 -5.94 -1.80 -16.24
CA PRO A 122 -7.12 -2.59 -16.59
C PRO A 122 -6.79 -3.98 -17.15
N ALA A 123 -5.69 -4.12 -17.88
CA ALA A 123 -5.24 -5.43 -18.38
C ALA A 123 -4.82 -6.37 -17.24
N VAL A 124 -4.12 -5.85 -16.22
CA VAL A 124 -3.75 -6.63 -15.03
C VAL A 124 -4.98 -7.00 -14.20
N MET A 125 -5.90 -6.05 -13.97
CA MET A 125 -7.15 -6.31 -13.21
C MET A 125 -8.02 -7.37 -13.90
N THR A 126 -8.25 -7.25 -15.21
CA THR A 126 -9.04 -8.24 -15.96
C THR A 126 -8.33 -9.59 -16.06
N GLY A 127 -7.00 -9.61 -16.21
CA GLY A 127 -6.20 -10.83 -16.14
C GLY A 127 -6.38 -11.56 -14.82
N ARG A 128 -6.35 -10.84 -13.69
CA ARG A 128 -6.59 -11.43 -12.36
C ARG A 128 -7.97 -12.08 -12.26
N LEU A 129 -9.01 -11.36 -12.68
CA LEU A 129 -10.39 -11.86 -12.60
C LEU A 129 -10.59 -13.10 -13.49
N ARG A 130 -9.99 -13.15 -14.68
CA ARG A 130 -10.01 -14.35 -15.54
C ARG A 130 -9.33 -15.53 -14.86
N HIS A 131 -8.16 -15.30 -14.26
CA HIS A 131 -7.44 -16.34 -13.54
C HIS A 131 -8.28 -16.93 -12.38
N GLU A 132 -8.94 -16.08 -11.59
CA GLU A 132 -9.82 -16.55 -10.52
C GLU A 132 -11.02 -17.34 -11.03
N LEU A 133 -11.64 -16.91 -12.14
CA LEU A 133 -12.71 -17.65 -12.79
C LEU A 133 -12.25 -19.02 -13.29
N GLU A 134 -11.05 -19.11 -13.86
CA GLU A 134 -10.45 -20.37 -14.30
C GLU A 134 -10.16 -21.30 -13.12
N VAL A 135 -9.59 -20.78 -12.04
CA VAL A 135 -9.31 -21.55 -10.81
C VAL A 135 -10.61 -22.13 -10.24
N ASP A 136 -11.68 -21.33 -10.20
CA ASP A 136 -12.97 -21.77 -9.67
C ASP A 136 -13.65 -22.79 -10.61
N ALA A 137 -13.48 -22.65 -11.93
CA ALA A 137 -14.03 -23.59 -12.91
C ALA A 137 -13.37 -24.99 -12.86
N HIS A 138 -12.08 -25.05 -12.50
CA HIS A 138 -11.31 -26.30 -12.41
C HIS A 138 -11.29 -26.88 -10.98
N TRP A 139 -12.04 -26.29 -10.05
CA TRP A 139 -12.10 -26.74 -8.66
C TRP A 139 -12.93 -28.02 -8.53
N GLU A 140 -12.26 -29.13 -8.19
CA GLU A 140 -12.92 -30.37 -7.77
C GLU A 140 -13.11 -30.38 -6.23
N PRO A 141 -14.34 -30.54 -5.72
CA PRO A 141 -14.58 -30.70 -4.29
C PRO A 141 -13.74 -31.84 -3.71
N GLY A 142 -12.91 -31.54 -2.69
CA GLY A 142 -12.10 -32.54 -1.99
C GLY A 142 -10.63 -32.63 -2.44
N ARG A 143 -10.22 -31.95 -3.52
CA ARG A 143 -8.78 -31.74 -3.77
C ARG A 143 -8.25 -30.59 -2.93
N ARG A 144 -7.02 -30.67 -2.42
CA ARG A 144 -6.36 -29.48 -1.88
C ARG A 144 -6.18 -28.48 -3.01
N ARG A 145 -6.62 -27.24 -2.81
CA ARG A 145 -6.40 -26.12 -3.73
C ARG A 145 -4.90 -26.03 -3.94
N ARG A 146 -4.41 -26.49 -5.10
CA ARG A 146 -3.02 -26.23 -5.47
C ARG A 146 -2.98 -24.72 -5.70
N PRO A 147 -2.15 -23.96 -4.95
CA PRO A 147 -1.94 -22.57 -5.31
C PRO A 147 -1.46 -22.57 -6.76
N ALA A 148 -2.19 -21.89 -7.64
CA ALA A 148 -1.78 -21.74 -9.02
C ALA A 148 -0.40 -21.06 -8.97
N ARG A 149 0.66 -21.83 -9.28
CA ARG A 149 2.04 -21.43 -8.97
C ARG A 149 2.56 -20.30 -9.86
N GLU A 150 1.82 -19.88 -10.87
CA GLU A 150 2.37 -19.08 -11.98
C GLU A 150 1.93 -17.62 -12.00
N TYR A 151 1.02 -17.20 -11.11
CA TYR A 151 0.39 -15.88 -11.13
C TYR A 151 0.39 -15.02 -9.87
N PRO A 152 0.76 -15.49 -8.66
CA PRO A 152 0.59 -14.66 -7.45
C PRO A 152 1.34 -13.32 -7.52
N SER A 153 2.59 -13.30 -8.00
CA SER A 153 3.45 -12.12 -7.84
C SER A 153 2.96 -10.87 -8.57
N VAL A 154 2.48 -10.97 -9.82
CA VAL A 154 1.98 -9.80 -10.58
C VAL A 154 0.79 -9.16 -9.86
N TYR A 155 -0.11 -10.00 -9.35
CA TYR A 155 -1.38 -9.57 -8.76
C TYR A 155 -1.24 -9.15 -7.30
N ASP A 156 -0.41 -9.85 -6.54
CA ASP A 156 -0.01 -9.44 -5.19
C ASP A 156 0.68 -8.07 -5.26
N ASN A 157 1.54 -7.86 -6.27
CA ASN A 157 2.14 -6.55 -6.50
C ASN A 157 1.13 -5.46 -6.88
N LEU A 158 0.11 -5.80 -7.66
CA LEU A 158 -0.97 -4.86 -7.99
C LEU A 158 -1.68 -4.39 -6.72
N LEU A 159 -2.16 -5.32 -5.89
CA LEU A 159 -2.89 -4.97 -4.68
C LEU A 159 -1.97 -4.29 -3.67
N ASP A 160 -0.86 -4.90 -3.28
CA ASP A 160 -0.03 -4.42 -2.17
C ASP A 160 0.82 -3.20 -2.48
N TRP A 161 1.28 -3.02 -3.74
CA TRP A 161 2.19 -1.92 -4.08
C TRP A 161 1.58 -0.81 -4.92
N THR A 162 0.50 -1.10 -5.66
CA THR A 162 -0.12 -0.11 -6.52
C THR A 162 -1.43 0.40 -5.96
N LEU A 163 -2.36 -0.49 -5.60
CA LEU A 163 -3.72 -0.09 -5.22
C LEU A 163 -3.94 0.07 -3.71
N ARG A 164 -3.05 -0.45 -2.87
CA ARG A 164 -3.10 -0.23 -1.42
C ARG A 164 -2.57 1.16 -1.10
N PRO A 165 -3.28 1.98 -0.29
CA PRO A 165 -2.67 3.19 0.23
C PRO A 165 -1.46 2.76 1.05
N GLY A 166 -0.28 3.22 0.64
CA GLY A 166 0.92 2.80 1.32
C GLY A 166 0.91 3.31 2.76
N ARG A 167 1.56 2.56 3.64
CA ARG A 167 1.77 3.01 5.02
C ARG A 167 2.82 4.13 5.10
N TYR A 168 3.40 4.55 3.97
CA TYR A 168 4.69 5.24 3.92
C TYR A 168 4.70 6.48 3.01
N ASP A 169 4.89 7.65 3.60
CA ASP A 169 4.88 8.93 2.87
C ASP A 169 5.90 9.01 1.73
N ARG A 170 7.02 8.27 1.77
CA ARG A 170 8.06 8.34 0.73
C ARG A 170 7.57 7.99 -0.67
N ARG A 171 6.55 7.13 -0.79
CA ARG A 171 5.97 6.74 -2.09
C ARG A 171 4.77 7.60 -2.46
N ARG A 172 4.24 8.38 -1.51
CA ARG A 172 3.01 9.14 -1.68
C ARG A 172 3.07 10.05 -2.91
N ALA A 173 4.15 10.80 -3.11
CA ALA A 173 4.31 11.69 -4.26
C ALA A 173 4.41 10.92 -5.60
N SER A 174 5.10 9.78 -5.62
CA SER A 174 5.20 8.94 -6.81
C SER A 174 3.86 8.26 -7.14
N THR A 175 3.19 7.68 -6.14
CA THR A 175 1.86 7.08 -6.30
C THR A 175 0.82 8.13 -6.70
N ALA A 176 0.88 9.32 -6.08
CA ALA A 176 0.06 10.47 -6.46
C ALA A 176 0.21 10.77 -7.95
N SER A 177 1.46 10.96 -8.39
CA SER A 177 1.76 11.23 -9.80
C SER A 177 1.23 10.14 -10.72
N ARG A 178 1.41 8.85 -10.36
CA ARG A 178 0.96 7.71 -11.15
C ARG A 178 -0.57 7.62 -11.26
N MET A 179 -1.29 7.96 -10.20
CA MET A 179 -2.75 7.86 -10.19
C MET A 179 -3.47 9.10 -10.71
N ARG A 180 -2.75 10.19 -11.00
CA ARG A 180 -3.33 11.50 -11.38
C ARG A 180 -4.25 11.48 -12.60
N LEU A 181 -4.10 10.51 -13.50
CA LEU A 181 -4.88 10.42 -14.73
C LEU A 181 -6.14 9.55 -14.61
N LEU A 182 -6.40 8.95 -13.44
CA LEU A 182 -7.59 8.14 -13.23
C LEU A 182 -8.83 9.03 -13.15
N THR A 183 -9.84 8.75 -13.96
CA THR A 183 -11.14 9.43 -13.91
C THR A 183 -12.01 8.87 -12.77
N PRO A 184 -13.08 9.58 -12.32
CA PRO A 184 -14.02 9.02 -11.34
C PRO A 184 -14.57 7.65 -11.73
N ARG A 185 -14.92 7.46 -13.02
CA ARG A 185 -15.38 6.16 -13.53
C ARG A 185 -14.33 5.07 -13.41
N GLN A 186 -13.06 5.39 -13.70
CA GLN A 186 -11.94 4.45 -13.55
C GLN A 186 -11.70 4.10 -12.08
N ARG A 187 -11.80 5.08 -11.16
CA ARG A 187 -11.69 4.85 -9.71
C ARG A 187 -12.81 3.98 -9.16
N LEU A 188 -14.04 4.15 -9.64
CA LEU A 188 -15.16 3.26 -9.30
C LEU A 188 -14.91 1.81 -9.77
N ALA A 189 -14.45 1.62 -11.00
CA ALA A 189 -14.11 0.29 -11.51
C ALA A 189 -12.98 -0.37 -10.70
N ILE A 190 -11.98 0.41 -10.27
CA ILE A 190 -10.92 -0.07 -9.37
C ILE A 190 -11.48 -0.48 -8.01
N ALA A 191 -12.39 0.31 -7.43
CA ALA A 191 -13.02 -0.03 -6.16
C ALA A 191 -13.77 -1.37 -6.23
N HIS A 192 -14.57 -1.57 -7.29
CA HIS A 192 -15.26 -2.84 -7.54
C HIS A 192 -14.28 -4.01 -7.74
N PHE A 193 -13.16 -3.79 -8.43
CA PHE A 193 -12.10 -4.79 -8.57
C PHE A 193 -11.50 -5.20 -7.22
N VAL A 194 -11.15 -4.21 -6.39
CA VAL A 194 -10.56 -4.43 -5.07
C VAL A 194 -11.54 -5.17 -4.17
N GLU A 195 -12.82 -4.80 -4.15
CA GLU A 195 -13.85 -5.46 -3.33
C GLU A 195 -13.98 -6.96 -3.64
N VAL A 196 -13.84 -7.34 -4.92
CA VAL A 196 -13.98 -8.75 -5.35
C VAL A 196 -12.68 -9.54 -5.25
N SER A 197 -11.52 -8.88 -5.36
CA SER A 197 -10.22 -9.55 -5.47
C SER A 197 -9.39 -9.50 -4.18
N ALA A 198 -9.65 -8.57 -3.28
CA ALA A 198 -8.94 -8.45 -2.02
C ALA A 198 -9.25 -9.63 -1.08
N SER A 199 -8.25 -10.11 -0.35
CA SER A 199 -8.44 -11.11 0.69
C SER A 199 -9.06 -10.50 1.95
N SER A 200 -9.53 -11.35 2.87
CA SER A 200 -10.02 -10.90 4.19
C SER A 200 -8.94 -10.20 5.04
N GLU A 201 -7.66 -10.31 4.69
CA GLU A 201 -6.54 -9.63 5.36
C GLU A 201 -6.26 -8.24 4.77
N GLN A 202 -6.93 -7.90 3.66
CA GLN A 202 -6.77 -6.69 2.88
C GLN A 202 -8.01 -5.78 3.03
N VAL A 203 -8.56 -5.66 4.23
CA VAL A 203 -9.72 -4.79 4.51
C VAL A 203 -9.38 -3.31 4.30
N ASP A 204 -8.15 -2.91 4.60
CA ASP A 204 -7.69 -1.52 4.52
C ASP A 204 -7.67 -0.96 3.09
N ILE A 205 -7.39 -1.81 2.08
CA ILE A 205 -7.44 -1.39 0.67
C ILE A 205 -8.90 -1.20 0.22
N VAL A 206 -9.82 -2.08 0.63
CA VAL A 206 -11.25 -1.94 0.31
C VAL A 206 -11.80 -0.64 0.90
N GLU A 207 -11.60 -0.42 2.20
CA GLU A 207 -12.05 0.80 2.89
C GLU A 207 -11.47 2.07 2.27
N ALA A 208 -10.22 2.03 1.80
CA ALA A 208 -9.60 3.18 1.13
C ALA A 208 -10.29 3.55 -0.17
N TRP A 209 -10.58 2.56 -1.02
CA TRP A 209 -11.28 2.80 -2.28
C TRP A 209 -12.76 3.14 -2.08
N GLU A 210 -13.42 2.61 -1.06
CA GLU A 210 -14.77 3.05 -0.68
C GLU A 210 -14.82 4.54 -0.32
N ARG A 211 -13.84 5.03 0.45
CA ARG A 211 -13.73 6.46 0.77
C ARG A 211 -13.54 7.30 -0.49
N VAL A 212 -12.75 6.84 -1.45
CA VAL A 212 -12.54 7.52 -2.75
C VAL A 212 -13.85 7.61 -3.53
N VAL A 213 -14.59 6.51 -3.65
CA VAL A 213 -15.89 6.51 -4.34
C VAL A 213 -16.90 7.41 -3.62
N ALA A 214 -16.92 7.40 -2.29
CA ALA A 214 -17.77 8.29 -1.50
C ALA A 214 -17.41 9.77 -1.67
N PHE A 215 -16.12 10.09 -1.85
CA PHE A 215 -15.64 11.42 -2.18
C PHE A 215 -16.14 11.84 -3.57
N ASP A 216 -15.91 11.01 -4.59
CA ASP A 216 -16.33 11.27 -5.98
C ASP A 216 -17.85 11.49 -6.10
N ALA A 217 -18.64 10.73 -5.34
CA ALA A 217 -20.11 10.86 -5.33
C ALA A 217 -20.61 12.16 -4.69
N ARG A 218 -19.86 12.74 -3.74
CA ARG A 218 -20.24 13.99 -3.04
C ARG A 218 -19.86 15.23 -3.85
N ASP A 219 -18.68 15.21 -4.47
CA ASP A 219 -18.11 16.39 -5.12
C ASP A 219 -18.60 16.58 -6.56
N GLY A 220 -19.47 15.68 -7.04
CA GLY A 220 -20.38 15.91 -8.16
C GLY A 220 -19.75 16.69 -9.31
N THR A 221 -18.88 16.04 -10.08
CA THR A 221 -18.48 16.48 -11.43
C THR A 221 -17.65 17.77 -11.56
N ARG A 222 -16.89 18.17 -10.53
CA ARG A 222 -15.75 19.08 -10.80
C ARG A 222 -14.73 18.36 -11.68
N ASP A 223 -14.88 18.54 -12.99
CA ASP A 223 -13.92 18.14 -14.03
C ASP A 223 -12.65 19.01 -14.02
N ASP A 224 -12.57 19.94 -13.08
CA ASP A 224 -11.40 20.78 -12.87
C ASP A 224 -10.26 19.88 -12.40
N ALA A 225 -9.33 19.58 -13.30
CA ALA A 225 -8.13 18.76 -13.10
C ALA A 225 -7.22 19.20 -11.94
N GLU A 226 -7.57 20.28 -11.25
CA GLU A 226 -6.87 20.78 -10.06
C GLU A 226 -7.25 20.02 -8.78
N ASP A 227 -8.40 19.32 -8.73
CA ASP A 227 -8.85 18.68 -7.50
C ASP A 227 -8.34 17.23 -7.35
N PHE A 228 -7.02 17.10 -7.18
CA PHE A 228 -6.37 15.85 -6.77
C PHE A 228 -6.65 15.48 -5.29
N ALA A 229 -7.61 16.17 -4.64
CA ALA A 229 -8.02 15.97 -3.25
C ALA A 229 -8.52 14.56 -2.95
N TRP A 230 -9.07 13.85 -3.93
CA TRP A 230 -9.46 12.44 -3.75
C TRP A 230 -8.27 11.57 -3.30
N PHE A 231 -7.04 11.93 -3.70
CA PHE A 231 -5.86 11.19 -3.30
C PHE A 231 -5.52 11.38 -1.82
N ASP A 232 -5.87 12.51 -1.22
CA ASP A 232 -5.80 12.71 0.22
C ASP A 232 -6.87 11.87 0.96
N VAL A 233 -7.94 11.46 0.28
CA VAL A 233 -8.94 10.52 0.83
C VAL A 233 -8.47 9.07 0.70
N PHE A 234 -7.89 8.72 -0.44
CA PHE A 234 -7.27 7.43 -0.71
C PHE A 234 -6.11 7.16 0.26
N TRP A 235 -5.19 8.13 0.31
CA TRP A 235 -3.95 8.08 1.08
C TRP A 235 -3.85 9.32 1.98
N PRO A 236 -4.59 9.33 3.11
CA PRO A 236 -4.57 10.43 4.06
C PRO A 236 -3.15 10.82 4.44
N PRO A 237 -2.81 12.12 4.43
CA PRO A 237 -1.54 12.56 4.99
C PRO A 237 -1.51 12.07 6.44
N GLN A 238 -0.44 11.37 6.81
CA GLN A 238 -0.32 10.87 8.17
C GLN A 238 -0.32 12.05 9.14
N ALA A 239 -1.23 12.01 10.11
CA ALA A 239 -1.25 12.99 11.19
C ALA A 239 0.05 12.87 11.98
N ARG A 240 0.95 13.82 11.77
CA ARG A 240 2.24 13.85 12.47
C ARG A 240 2.03 14.41 13.86
N PRO A 241 2.56 13.78 14.92
CA PRO A 241 2.51 14.37 16.25
C PRO A 241 3.22 15.73 16.24
N SER A 242 2.70 16.71 16.98
CA SER A 242 3.37 18.02 17.09
C SER A 242 4.71 17.85 17.81
N SER A 243 5.70 18.70 17.50
CA SER A 243 7.00 18.66 18.18
C SER A 243 6.84 18.80 19.70
N SER A 244 5.87 19.59 20.17
CA SER A 244 5.54 19.70 21.60
C SER A 244 5.06 18.39 22.22
N ALA A 245 4.19 17.64 21.53
CA ALA A 245 3.69 16.35 22.00
C ALA A 245 4.82 15.30 22.03
N VAL A 246 5.68 15.30 21.01
CA VAL A 246 6.85 14.42 20.96
C VAL A 246 7.84 14.75 22.09
N ARG A 247 8.16 16.04 22.32
CA ARG A 247 9.04 16.48 23.41
C ARG A 247 8.52 16.00 24.78
N ALA A 248 7.22 16.19 25.04
CA ALA A 248 6.60 15.75 26.29
C ALA A 248 6.73 14.23 26.51
N LEU A 249 6.53 13.44 25.44
CA LEU A 249 6.74 11.99 25.48
C LEU A 249 8.21 11.63 25.77
N ILE A 250 9.15 12.27 25.09
CA ILE A 250 10.59 12.06 25.31
C ILE A 250 10.98 12.38 26.76
N ASP A 251 10.58 13.54 27.28
CA ASP A 251 10.93 13.95 28.65
C ASP A 251 10.30 13.02 29.70
N SER A 252 9.07 12.54 29.47
CA SER A 252 8.41 11.60 30.37
C SER A 252 9.06 10.20 30.36
N ALA A 253 9.59 9.76 29.21
CA ALA A 253 10.13 8.42 29.03
C ALA A 253 11.63 8.30 29.37
N PHE A 254 12.37 9.41 29.27
CA PHE A 254 13.81 9.49 29.50
C PHE A 254 14.12 10.38 30.71
N VAL A 255 13.67 9.96 31.90
CA VAL A 255 13.89 10.70 33.14
C VAL A 255 15.38 10.71 33.50
N PRO A 256 16.01 11.90 33.68
CA PRO A 256 17.41 11.99 34.10
C PRO A 256 17.63 11.35 35.47
N GLY A 257 18.64 10.48 35.58
CA GLY A 257 19.08 9.94 36.87
C GLY A 257 18.32 8.71 37.37
N GLU A 258 17.28 8.23 36.67
CA GLU A 258 16.71 6.91 36.93
C GLU A 258 17.65 5.81 36.44
N SER A 259 18.66 5.51 37.27
CA SER A 259 19.45 4.30 37.13
C SER A 259 18.52 3.14 37.48
N CYS A 260 18.01 2.41 36.48
CA CYS A 260 17.23 1.18 36.72
C CYS A 260 18.05 0.24 37.61
N SER A 261 17.72 0.19 38.89
CA SER A 261 18.53 -0.41 39.96
C SER A 261 18.35 -1.94 40.08
N SER A 262 17.80 -2.60 39.06
CA SER A 262 17.33 -3.98 39.15
C SER A 262 18.11 -4.93 38.23
N GLY A 263 19.45 -4.87 38.23
CA GLY A 263 20.27 -5.82 37.47
C GLY A 263 21.77 -5.75 37.81
N PRO A 264 22.47 -6.85 38.15
CA PRO A 264 23.86 -6.82 38.63
C PRO A 264 24.95 -6.46 37.59
N LEU A 265 24.61 -6.09 36.36
CA LEU A 265 25.57 -5.95 35.25
C LEU A 265 25.25 -4.79 34.28
N HIS A 266 24.58 -3.73 34.73
CA HIS A 266 24.37 -2.55 33.88
C HIS A 266 25.59 -1.62 33.92
N SER A 267 26.45 -1.78 32.91
CA SER A 267 27.58 -0.91 32.60
C SER A 267 27.17 0.58 32.57
N ALA A 268 28.01 1.46 33.11
CA ALA A 268 27.87 2.92 33.01
C ALA A 268 27.63 3.43 31.57
N ALA A 269 28.01 2.64 30.56
CA ALA A 269 27.77 2.95 29.15
C ALA A 269 26.29 2.94 28.71
N GLY A 270 25.39 2.27 29.46
CA GLY A 270 23.97 2.18 29.13
C GLY A 270 23.15 3.41 29.50
N ALA A 271 23.40 3.99 30.69
CA ALA A 271 22.76 5.24 31.13
C ALA A 271 23.17 6.41 30.22
N ASP A 272 24.44 6.41 29.83
CA ASP A 272 25.04 7.36 28.89
C ASP A 272 24.42 7.26 27.48
N PHE A 273 24.00 6.07 27.04
CA PHE A 273 23.30 5.90 25.75
C PHE A 273 21.89 6.51 25.74
N ARG A 274 21.07 6.24 26.77
CA ARG A 274 19.69 6.75 26.82
C ARG A 274 19.64 8.27 26.87
N GLU A 275 20.51 8.89 27.67
CA GLU A 275 20.58 10.35 27.76
C GLU A 275 21.08 10.97 26.44
N ARG A 276 22.10 10.38 25.79
CA ARG A 276 22.52 10.82 24.45
C ARG A 276 21.38 10.76 23.44
N MET A 277 20.64 9.65 23.42
CA MET A 277 19.51 9.48 22.49
C MET A 277 18.42 10.53 22.75
N ARG A 278 18.07 10.78 24.02
CA ARG A 278 17.14 11.85 24.43
C ARG A 278 17.61 13.22 23.93
N VAL A 279 18.84 13.63 24.27
CA VAL A 279 19.41 14.92 23.88
C VAL A 279 19.44 15.08 22.35
N ALA A 280 19.84 14.05 21.63
CA ALA A 280 19.91 14.08 20.17
C ALA A 280 18.52 14.22 19.53
N MET A 281 17.50 13.48 20.02
CA MET A 281 16.11 13.63 19.55
C MET A 281 15.58 15.05 19.82
N LEU A 282 15.77 15.58 21.02
CA LEU A 282 15.28 16.91 21.40
C LEU A 282 15.95 18.02 20.57
N ARG A 283 17.28 17.94 20.38
CA ARG A 283 18.01 18.89 19.53
C ARG A 283 17.50 18.88 18.09
N HIS A 284 17.27 17.69 17.52
CA HIS A 284 16.73 17.61 16.15
C HIS A 284 15.29 18.16 16.07
N LEU A 285 14.45 17.98 17.09
CA LEU A 285 13.13 18.63 17.12
C LEU A 285 13.24 20.16 17.15
N GLU A 286 14.23 20.72 17.85
CA GLU A 286 14.50 22.16 17.85
C GLU A 286 14.93 22.68 16.48
N GLU A 287 15.80 21.94 15.79
CA GLU A 287 16.21 22.26 14.42
C GLU A 287 15.01 22.24 13.46
N LEU A 288 14.14 21.21 13.55
CA LEU A 288 12.91 21.11 12.76
C LEU A 288 11.88 22.20 13.06
N ASP A 289 11.83 22.70 14.31
CA ASP A 289 10.94 23.79 14.70
C ASP A 289 11.49 25.16 14.25
N ALA A 290 12.81 25.31 14.20
CA ALA A 290 13.49 26.53 13.77
C ALA A 290 13.46 26.74 12.25
N ASP A 291 13.53 25.64 11.48
CA ASP A 291 13.38 25.67 10.03
C ASP A 291 12.25 24.71 9.58
N PRO A 292 11.00 25.21 9.46
CA PRO A 292 9.89 24.41 8.97
C PRO A 292 9.94 24.16 7.46
N SER A 293 10.97 24.65 6.77
CA SER A 293 11.22 24.28 5.37
C SER A 293 11.18 22.77 5.24
N PRO A 294 10.66 22.23 4.11
CA PRO A 294 10.69 20.80 3.85
C PRO A 294 12.14 20.40 3.59
N LEU A 295 12.97 20.34 4.64
CA LEU A 295 14.21 19.60 4.59
C LEU A 295 13.84 18.22 4.04
N PRO A 296 14.47 17.77 2.94
CA PRO A 296 14.29 16.40 2.51
C PRO A 296 14.60 15.55 3.74
N ARG A 297 13.58 14.89 4.26
CA ARG A 297 13.67 14.09 5.49
C ARG A 297 14.61 12.96 5.16
N GLU A 298 15.88 13.18 5.42
CA GLU A 298 16.93 12.36 4.82
C GLU A 298 16.82 10.94 5.40
N PRO A 299 16.87 9.92 4.52
CA PRO A 299 17.12 8.57 4.99
C PRO A 299 18.40 8.59 5.85
N GLY A 300 18.40 7.86 6.96
CA GLY A 300 19.49 7.97 7.92
C GLY A 300 19.21 8.88 9.12
N THR A 301 18.01 9.44 9.28
CA THR A 301 17.72 10.36 10.40
C THR A 301 17.94 9.67 11.75
N LEU A 302 17.41 8.46 11.95
CA LEU A 302 17.63 7.69 13.17
C LEU A 302 19.13 7.38 13.33
N GLU A 303 19.81 7.09 12.23
CA GLU A 303 21.22 6.78 12.18
C GLU A 303 22.10 7.97 12.58
N LYS A 304 21.73 9.19 12.19
CA LYS A 304 22.40 10.42 12.61
C LYS A 304 22.21 10.71 14.11
N ILE A 305 21.03 10.42 14.64
CA ILE A 305 20.67 10.68 16.06
C ILE A 305 21.32 9.67 16.99
N LEU A 306 21.32 8.41 16.56
CA LEU A 306 21.94 7.32 17.30
C LEU A 306 23.46 7.27 17.10
N ASP A 307 24.05 8.19 16.32
CA ASP A 307 25.47 8.19 15.92
C ASP A 307 25.91 6.84 15.30
N VAL A 308 25.00 6.25 14.53
CA VAL A 308 25.10 4.95 13.85
C VAL A 308 26.07 4.99 12.67
N GLY A 309 26.46 6.18 12.22
CA GLY A 309 27.52 6.36 11.22
C GLY A 309 28.85 5.70 11.61
N SER A 310 29.06 5.36 12.89
CA SER A 310 30.19 4.58 13.38
C SER A 310 29.85 3.10 13.72
N TRP A 311 28.93 2.44 13.00
CA TRP A 311 28.66 0.97 13.08
C TRP A 311 29.84 0.11 12.59
N ARG A 312 31.04 0.41 13.08
CA ARG A 312 32.20 -0.48 13.10
C ARG A 312 32.26 -1.30 14.40
N GLY A 313 31.22 -1.22 15.24
CA GLY A 313 31.02 -2.09 16.40
C GLY A 313 30.31 -3.39 16.04
N SER A 314 30.39 -4.41 16.89
CA SER A 314 29.59 -5.63 16.74
C SER A 314 28.10 -5.27 16.82
N VAL A 315 27.28 -5.79 15.90
CA VAL A 315 25.82 -5.69 15.91
C VAL A 315 25.22 -6.09 17.26
N GLU A 316 25.89 -6.97 18.01
CA GLU A 316 25.50 -7.42 19.35
C GLU A 316 25.64 -6.32 20.42
N ALA A 317 26.50 -5.31 20.21
CA ALA A 317 26.63 -4.19 21.13
C ALA A 317 25.44 -3.23 21.01
N ASP A 318 24.98 -2.98 19.79
CA ASP A 318 23.82 -2.11 19.54
C ASP A 318 22.51 -2.82 19.88
N HIS A 319 22.44 -4.15 19.65
CA HIS A 319 21.37 -5.00 20.16
C HIS A 319 21.18 -4.83 21.67
N ARG A 320 22.26 -5.00 22.45
CA ARG A 320 22.22 -4.86 23.91
C ARG A 320 21.81 -3.46 24.37
N ARG A 321 22.14 -2.42 23.61
CA ARG A 321 21.77 -1.03 23.92
C ARG A 321 20.29 -0.77 23.67
N LEU A 322 19.78 -1.24 22.54
CA LEU A 322 18.37 -1.08 22.17
C LEU A 322 17.45 -1.96 23.00
N ASP A 323 17.82 -3.22 23.28
CA ASP A 323 17.07 -4.12 24.17
C ASP A 323 16.81 -3.51 25.56
N GLY A 324 17.74 -2.67 26.02
CA GLY A 324 17.60 -1.98 27.28
C GLY A 324 16.52 -0.89 27.32
N LEU A 325 15.87 -0.54 26.20
CA LEU A 325 14.82 0.48 26.19
C LEU A 325 13.52 -0.06 26.79
N THR A 326 12.93 0.70 27.71
CA THR A 326 11.60 0.40 28.26
C THR A 326 10.50 0.62 27.21
N GLN A 327 9.31 0.05 27.42
CA GLN A 327 8.18 0.27 26.50
C GLN A 327 7.83 1.77 26.31
N PRO A 328 7.78 2.62 27.37
CA PRO A 328 7.61 4.07 27.21
C PRO A 328 8.71 4.72 26.36
N GLN A 329 9.96 4.29 26.52
CA GLN A 329 11.09 4.80 25.73
C GLN A 329 10.95 4.43 24.25
N ARG A 330 10.54 3.19 23.95
CA ARG A 330 10.25 2.77 22.58
C ARG A 330 9.09 3.56 21.97
N ALA A 331 8.05 3.85 22.75
CA ALA A 331 6.92 4.65 22.30
C ALA A 331 7.32 6.11 22.00
N ALA A 332 8.19 6.70 22.81
CA ALA A 332 8.74 8.03 22.56
C ALA A 332 9.59 8.07 21.28
N VAL A 333 10.44 7.05 21.04
CA VAL A 333 11.23 6.94 19.80
C VAL A 333 10.32 6.76 18.58
N LEU A 334 9.26 5.95 18.67
CA LEU A 334 8.28 5.79 17.59
C LEU A 334 7.59 7.12 17.26
N SER A 335 7.09 7.84 18.28
CA SER A 335 6.42 9.14 18.10
C SER A 335 7.36 10.17 17.46
N TYR A 336 8.63 10.15 17.87
CA TYR A 336 9.69 10.92 17.27
C TYR A 336 9.90 10.58 15.79
N LEU A 337 10.03 9.31 15.45
CA LEU A 337 10.19 8.84 14.08
C LEU A 337 8.99 9.21 13.19
N GLN A 338 7.77 9.09 13.69
CA GLN A 338 6.56 9.51 12.97
C GLN A 338 6.56 11.01 12.65
N ARG A 339 7.19 11.84 13.50
CA ARG A 339 7.35 13.27 13.25
C ARG A 339 8.42 13.54 12.18
N CYS A 340 9.61 12.98 12.33
CA CYS A 340 10.79 13.41 11.58
C CYS A 340 11.16 12.52 10.38
N SER A 341 10.71 11.26 10.34
CA SER A 341 11.05 10.31 9.29
C SER A 341 9.99 10.25 8.19
N SER A 342 10.43 9.86 6.99
CA SER A 342 9.58 9.36 5.90
C SER A 342 9.83 7.87 5.62
N ASP A 343 10.81 7.28 6.32
CA ASP A 343 11.12 5.86 6.22
C ASP A 343 10.16 5.06 7.08
N GLY A 344 9.15 4.56 6.39
CA GLY A 344 8.11 3.82 7.02
C GLY A 344 8.47 2.39 7.40
N ASP A 345 9.49 1.79 6.79
CA ASP A 345 9.97 0.45 7.20
C ASP A 345 10.52 0.55 8.64
N ILE A 346 11.24 1.64 8.94
CA ILE A 346 11.73 1.97 10.29
C ILE A 346 10.56 2.27 11.23
N ILE A 347 9.59 3.10 10.82
CA ILE A 347 8.41 3.42 11.66
C ILE A 347 7.63 2.15 12.02
N GLU A 348 7.41 1.25 11.07
CA GLU A 348 6.67 0.01 11.30
C GLU A 348 7.43 -0.94 12.23
N ALA A 349 8.74 -1.08 12.03
CA ALA A 349 9.57 -1.91 12.89
C ALA A 349 9.58 -1.40 14.33
N TRP A 350 9.66 -0.08 14.54
CA TRP A 350 9.49 0.52 15.87
C TRP A 350 8.05 0.41 16.40
N GLY A 351 7.04 0.45 15.53
CA GLY A 351 5.65 0.17 15.87
C GLY A 351 5.47 -1.22 16.48
N ARG A 352 6.05 -2.24 15.84
CA ARG A 352 6.09 -3.61 16.37
C ARG A 352 6.83 -3.66 17.71
N ALA A 353 7.99 -3.01 17.80
CA ALA A 353 8.80 -2.97 19.02
C ALA A 353 8.09 -2.38 20.25
N VAL A 354 7.17 -1.44 20.05
CA VAL A 354 6.35 -0.88 21.14
C VAL A 354 5.34 -1.88 21.67
N VAL A 355 4.83 -2.77 20.81
CA VAL A 355 3.79 -3.75 21.17
C VAL A 355 4.39 -5.05 21.70
N THR A 356 5.51 -5.52 21.13
CA THR A 356 6.13 -6.79 21.51
C THR A 356 7.09 -6.64 22.69
N SER A 357 7.00 -7.52 23.68
CA SER A 357 7.95 -7.57 24.81
C SER A 357 9.26 -8.29 24.44
N ASP A 358 9.21 -9.22 23.49
CA ASP A 358 10.30 -10.16 23.21
C ASP A 358 10.91 -9.93 21.82
N ASP A 359 12.24 -9.96 21.74
CA ASP A 359 13.10 -9.93 20.54
C ASP A 359 12.61 -9.10 19.34
N TRP A 360 12.25 -7.85 19.62
CA TRP A 360 11.82 -6.89 18.60
C TRP A 360 12.96 -6.46 17.67
N PHE A 361 14.21 -6.74 18.03
CA PHE A 361 15.38 -6.38 17.24
C PHE A 361 15.50 -7.24 15.98
N GLU A 362 15.14 -8.52 16.02
CA GLU A 362 15.03 -9.33 14.80
C GLU A 362 13.98 -8.78 13.83
N ALA A 363 12.91 -8.15 14.35
CA ALA A 363 11.92 -7.44 13.52
C ALA A 363 12.47 -6.15 12.87
N LEU A 364 13.51 -5.53 13.45
CA LEU A 364 14.27 -4.43 12.84
C LEU A 364 15.28 -4.94 11.80
N ARG A 365 15.97 -6.07 12.07
CA ARG A 365 16.91 -6.68 11.10
C ARG A 365 16.21 -7.11 9.82
N GLY A 366 15.02 -7.69 9.93
CA GLY A 366 14.22 -8.08 8.76
C GLY A 366 13.81 -6.91 7.87
N SER A 367 13.66 -5.69 8.43
CA SER A 367 13.33 -4.48 7.67
C SER A 367 14.53 -3.80 7.02
N GLY A 368 15.75 -4.08 7.47
CA GLY A 368 16.97 -3.64 6.81
C GLY A 368 17.09 -4.38 5.48
N ARG A 369 16.68 -3.73 4.39
CA ARG A 369 16.80 -4.28 3.03
C ARG A 369 18.16 -4.94 2.87
N ARG A 370 18.18 -6.20 2.45
CA ARG A 370 19.33 -6.73 1.72
C ARG A 370 19.49 -5.80 0.52
N SER A 371 20.46 -4.91 0.56
CA SER A 371 20.87 -4.20 -0.64
C SER A 371 21.15 -5.26 -1.70
N PRO A 372 20.62 -5.13 -2.94
CA PRO A 372 21.04 -6.01 -4.02
C PRO A 372 22.57 -5.86 -4.13
N SER A 373 23.25 -7.00 -4.00
CA SER A 373 24.70 -7.14 -4.13
C SER A 373 25.16 -6.94 -5.55
#